data_AF-A0A2M8FMJ5-F1
#
_entry.id   AF-A0A2M8FMJ5-F1
#
_cell.length_a   1.000
_cell.length_b   1.000
_cell.length_c   1.000
_cell.angle_alpha   90.00
_cell.angle_beta   90.00
_cell.angle_gamma   90.00
#
_symmetry.space_group_name_H-M   'P 1'
#
loop_
_entity.id
_entity.type
_entity.pdbx_description
1 polymer ?
#
loop_
_entity_poly.entity_id
_entity_poly.type
_entity_poly.pdbx_seq_one_letter_code
_entity_poly.pdbx_strand_id
1 'polypeptide(L)'
;MFRSSSKLVVNFSIILSLIFLGCKDAAKQVQINKPEQKTVLQTPVLSGEHFGYLKNILIKDGNYFASVVFIERQIKNEEQQQKSVIKFADSLEVFELPNEYFVAVKGKNFEQFLINTSARIVMQTFSRNALGNYKFNEIIDRDQLYKLFATKEVQRFSQIPFKFNLQHNTIQSIEEKYIP
;
A
#
# COMPACT_ATOMS: atom_id res chain seq x y z
N MET A 1 41.86 -51.36 -17.63
CA MET A 1 41.68 -52.09 -16.36
C MET A 1 40.27 -51.82 -15.87
N PHE A 2 39.50 -52.89 -15.69
CA PHE A 2 38.08 -52.90 -15.28
C PHE A 2 37.90 -52.51 -13.82
N ARG A 3 36.73 -51.91 -13.50
CA ARG A 3 35.87 -52.09 -12.31
C ARG A 3 35.12 -50.77 -12.03
N SER A 4 33.88 -50.72 -11.55
CA SER A 4 32.82 -51.70 -11.36
C SER A 4 31.60 -50.88 -10.92
N SER A 5 30.45 -51.16 -11.51
CA SER A 5 29.14 -50.61 -11.19
C SER A 5 28.71 -50.93 -9.76
N SER A 6 27.85 -50.09 -9.18
CA SER A 6 26.80 -50.52 -8.23
C SER A 6 25.72 -49.44 -8.13
N LYS A 7 24.60 -49.67 -8.81
CA LYS A 7 23.35 -48.93 -8.63
C LYS A 7 22.62 -49.53 -7.43
N LEU A 8 22.28 -48.73 -6.44
CA LEU A 8 21.39 -49.13 -5.36
C LEU A 8 19.96 -48.73 -5.75
N VAL A 9 19.17 -49.72 -6.16
CA VAL A 9 17.72 -49.60 -6.34
C VAL A 9 17.11 -50.11 -5.04
N VAL A 10 16.44 -49.25 -4.28
CA VAL A 10 15.61 -49.68 -3.14
C VAL A 10 14.16 -49.34 -3.48
N ASN A 11 13.48 -50.35 -4.03
CA ASN A 11 12.03 -50.48 -3.94
C ASN A 11 11.69 -50.74 -2.47
N PHE A 12 10.78 -49.96 -1.89
CA PHE A 12 10.09 -50.41 -0.70
C PHE A 12 8.59 -50.16 -0.77
N SER A 13 7.89 -51.27 -0.58
CA SER A 13 6.49 -51.53 -0.74
C SER A 13 5.57 -50.63 0.09
N ILE A 14 4.53 -50.16 -0.60
CA ILE A 14 3.11 -50.23 -0.24
C ILE A 14 2.84 -50.92 1.11
N ILE A 15 2.42 -50.13 2.11
CA ILE A 15 1.55 -50.62 3.19
C ILE A 15 0.27 -49.79 3.13
N LEU A 16 -0.71 -50.40 2.46
CA LEU A 16 -2.12 -50.04 2.43
C LEU A 16 -2.74 -50.53 3.75
N SER A 17 -2.77 -49.69 4.79
CA SER A 17 -3.56 -49.96 5.99
C SER A 17 -4.94 -49.34 5.85
N LEU A 18 -5.86 -50.17 5.36
CA LEU A 18 -7.30 -50.04 5.50
C LEU A 18 -7.66 -50.05 6.99
N ILE A 19 -8.00 -48.88 7.54
CA ILE A 19 -8.77 -48.79 8.79
C ILE A 19 -10.13 -48.18 8.42
N PHE A 20 -11.05 -49.05 8.02
CA PHE A 20 -12.49 -48.76 8.05
C PHE A 20 -12.98 -49.00 9.48
N LEU A 21 -12.80 -48.01 10.35
CA LEU A 21 -13.58 -47.90 11.58
C LEU A 21 -14.81 -47.07 11.26
N GLY A 22 -15.94 -47.76 11.15
CA GLY A 22 -17.24 -47.16 10.90
C GLY A 22 -17.68 -46.27 12.06
N CYS A 23 -17.76 -44.97 11.80
CA CYS A 23 -18.70 -44.10 12.49
C CYS A 23 -20.05 -44.20 11.77
N LYS A 24 -21.01 -44.91 12.39
CA LYS A 24 -22.44 -44.73 12.07
C LYS A 24 -22.90 -43.43 12.71
N ASP A 25 -22.48 -42.31 12.16
CA ASP A 25 -23.08 -41.02 12.49
C ASP A 25 -24.28 -40.80 11.60
N ALA A 26 -25.42 -40.60 12.27
CA ALA A 26 -26.71 -40.33 11.69
C ALA A 26 -26.58 -39.29 10.57
N ALA A 27 -27.17 -39.60 9.41
CA ALA A 27 -27.27 -38.70 8.27
C ALA A 27 -28.13 -37.48 8.65
N LYS A 28 -27.50 -36.54 9.36
CA LYS A 28 -27.95 -35.16 9.48
C LYS A 28 -27.79 -34.59 8.10
N GLN A 29 -28.91 -34.37 7.40
CA GLN A 29 -28.90 -33.73 6.09
C GLN A 29 -28.20 -32.38 6.23
N VAL A 30 -26.94 -32.34 5.80
CA VAL A 30 -26.20 -31.10 5.64
C VAL A 30 -26.92 -30.35 4.55
N GLN A 31 -27.68 -29.32 4.94
CA GLN A 31 -28.12 -28.31 4.01
C GLN A 31 -26.85 -27.80 3.32
N ILE A 32 -26.70 -28.18 2.05
CA ILE A 32 -25.70 -27.60 1.17
C ILE A 32 -26.14 -26.15 1.02
N ASN A 33 -25.70 -25.30 1.95
CA ASN A 33 -25.75 -23.87 1.78
C ASN A 33 -24.98 -23.61 0.49
N LYS A 34 -25.73 -23.26 -0.56
CA LYS A 34 -25.22 -22.76 -1.83
C LYS A 34 -24.07 -21.82 -1.48
N PRO A 35 -22.84 -22.04 -1.97
CA PRO A 35 -21.71 -21.22 -1.58
C PRO A 35 -22.11 -19.76 -1.82
N GLU A 36 -22.23 -19.00 -0.74
CA GLU A 36 -22.42 -17.56 -0.82
C GLU A 36 -21.26 -17.07 -1.68
N GLN A 37 -21.59 -16.62 -2.89
CA GLN A 37 -20.64 -15.97 -3.76
C GLN A 37 -20.17 -14.74 -2.99
N LYS A 38 -19.00 -14.87 -2.36
CA LYS A 38 -18.27 -13.72 -1.82
C LYS A 38 -18.09 -12.79 -3.01
N THR A 39 -18.89 -11.72 -3.03
CA THR A 39 -18.71 -10.61 -3.95
C THR A 39 -17.27 -10.15 -3.76
N VAL A 40 -16.41 -10.50 -4.71
CA VAL A 40 -15.03 -10.01 -4.73
C VAL A 40 -15.15 -8.52 -4.97
N LEU A 41 -15.03 -7.73 -3.90
CA LEU A 41 -14.91 -6.28 -3.97
C LEU A 41 -13.71 -5.98 -4.86
N GLN A 42 -13.99 -5.60 -6.11
CA GLN A 42 -12.96 -5.16 -7.03
C GLN A 42 -12.36 -3.88 -6.47
N THR A 43 -11.08 -3.93 -6.12
CA THR A 43 -10.35 -2.75 -5.68
C THR A 43 -10.30 -1.77 -6.87
N PRO A 44 -10.71 -0.51 -6.70
CA PRO A 44 -10.69 0.45 -7.80
C PRO A 44 -9.27 0.59 -8.34
N VAL A 45 -9.14 0.59 -9.67
CA VAL A 45 -7.85 0.84 -10.33
C VAL A 45 -7.64 2.35 -10.38
N LEU A 46 -6.63 2.84 -9.69
CA LEU A 46 -6.24 4.25 -9.65
C LEU A 46 -5.23 4.57 -10.75
N SER A 47 -5.47 5.69 -11.41
CA SER A 47 -4.59 6.31 -12.42
C SER A 47 -4.66 7.83 -12.31
N GLY A 48 -3.65 8.53 -12.83
CA GLY A 48 -3.57 10.00 -12.85
C GLY A 48 -2.84 10.60 -11.65
N GLU A 49 -3.02 11.90 -11.44
CA GLU A 49 -2.42 12.64 -10.32
C GLU A 49 -3.27 12.54 -9.05
N HIS A 50 -2.62 12.23 -7.93
CA HIS A 50 -3.22 12.12 -6.59
C HIS A 50 -2.32 12.82 -5.59
N PHE A 51 -2.90 13.30 -4.48
CA PHE A 51 -2.15 13.89 -3.38
C PHE A 51 -2.32 13.03 -2.13
N GLY A 52 -1.27 12.87 -1.33
CA GLY A 52 -1.32 12.02 -0.14
C GLY A 52 -0.10 12.15 0.76
N TYR A 53 -0.17 11.51 1.91
CA TYR A 53 0.96 11.35 2.82
C TYR A 53 1.64 10.00 2.57
N LEU A 54 2.97 10.04 2.48
CA LEU A 54 3.78 8.84 2.44
C LEU A 54 4.08 8.40 3.88
N LYS A 55 3.69 7.17 4.26
CA LYS A 55 3.85 6.67 5.63
C LYS A 55 5.09 5.81 5.81
N ASN A 56 5.38 4.95 4.85
CA ASN A 56 6.61 4.15 4.84
C ASN A 56 6.91 3.66 3.41
N ILE A 57 8.13 3.12 3.26
CA ILE A 57 8.57 2.38 2.08
C ILE A 57 8.97 0.98 2.53
N LEU A 58 8.47 -0.04 1.84
CA LEU A 58 8.73 -1.45 2.13
C LEU A 58 9.41 -2.11 0.93
N ILE A 59 10.25 -3.10 1.20
CA ILE A 59 10.81 -3.98 0.17
C ILE A 59 10.18 -5.36 0.31
N LYS A 60 9.58 -5.88 -0.76
CA LYS A 60 9.03 -7.24 -0.84
C LYS A 60 9.47 -7.86 -2.16
N ASP A 61 10.11 -9.03 -2.11
CA ASP A 61 10.57 -9.76 -3.30
C ASP A 61 11.40 -8.91 -4.27
N GLY A 62 12.28 -8.05 -3.73
CA GLY A 62 13.12 -7.13 -4.52
C GLY A 62 12.40 -5.90 -5.09
N ASN A 63 11.11 -5.74 -4.81
CA ASN A 63 10.30 -4.61 -5.27
C ASN A 63 10.01 -3.63 -4.14
N TYR A 64 9.95 -2.34 -4.49
CA TYR A 64 9.65 -1.25 -3.57
C TYR A 64 8.15 -0.93 -3.56
N PHE A 65 7.57 -0.84 -2.37
CA PHE A 65 6.17 -0.48 -2.16
C PHE A 65 6.07 0.76 -1.27
N ALA A 66 5.24 1.72 -1.65
CA ALA A 66 4.90 2.88 -0.84
C ALA A 66 3.58 2.66 -0.12
N SER A 67 3.55 2.88 1.18
CA SER A 67 2.30 2.97 1.94
C SER A 67 1.80 4.41 1.92
N VAL A 68 0.69 4.67 1.24
CA VAL A 68 0.15 6.00 0.98
C VAL A 68 -1.20 6.17 1.64
N VAL A 69 -1.44 7.36 2.20
CA VAL A 69 -2.76 7.80 2.68
C VAL A 69 -3.18 8.98 1.82
N PHE A 70 -4.17 8.80 0.94
CA PHE A 70 -4.59 9.86 0.04
C PHE A 70 -5.39 10.96 0.76
N ILE A 71 -5.22 12.17 0.22
CA ILE A 71 -5.92 13.37 0.58
C ILE A 71 -7.06 13.56 -0.43
N GLU A 72 -8.30 13.52 0.05
CA GLU A 72 -9.46 13.85 -0.78
C GLU A 72 -9.87 15.31 -0.52
N ARG A 73 -9.93 16.10 -1.59
CA ARG A 73 -10.50 17.46 -1.54
C ARG A 73 -12.01 17.37 -1.78
N GLN A 74 -12.80 17.90 -0.85
CA GLN A 74 -14.25 18.03 -1.02
C GLN A 74 -14.65 19.52 -1.05
N ILE A 75 -15.59 19.85 -1.93
CA ILE A 75 -16.18 21.19 -2.08
C ILE A 75 -17.41 21.26 -1.18
N LYS A 76 -17.58 22.33 -0.36
CA LYS A 76 -18.84 22.54 0.36
C LYS A 76 -19.97 22.68 -0.66
N ASN A 77 -20.95 21.78 -0.61
CA ASN A 77 -22.27 22.04 -1.20
C ASN A 77 -23.14 22.77 -0.17
N GLU A 78 -24.07 23.61 -0.62
CA GLU A 78 -24.95 24.44 0.21
C GLU A 78 -25.71 23.61 1.29
N GLU A 79 -26.06 22.35 1.01
CA GLU A 79 -26.70 21.44 1.97
C GLU A 79 -25.79 21.00 3.14
N GLN A 80 -24.47 21.06 2.97
CA GLN A 80 -23.48 20.65 3.97
C GLN A 80 -23.11 21.78 4.93
N GLN A 81 -23.48 23.03 4.63
CA GLN A 81 -23.23 24.19 5.49
C GLN A 81 -24.05 24.15 6.80
N GLN A 82 -25.19 23.44 6.83
CA GLN A 82 -26.05 23.35 8.02
C GLN A 82 -25.62 22.27 9.03
N LYS A 83 -24.73 21.35 8.67
CA LYS A 83 -24.17 20.37 9.60
C LYS A 83 -22.77 20.81 10.03
N SER A 84 -22.75 21.53 11.15
CA SER A 84 -21.58 21.70 12.01
C SER A 84 -20.69 20.44 12.01
N VAL A 85 -19.42 20.61 11.62
CA VAL A 85 -18.37 19.58 11.68
C VAL A 85 -18.83 18.25 11.08
N ILE A 86 -18.68 18.11 9.76
CA ILE A 86 -18.80 16.79 9.12
C ILE A 86 -17.74 15.88 9.76
N LYS A 87 -18.16 15.07 10.73
CA LYS A 87 -17.37 13.94 11.22
C LYS A 87 -17.40 12.89 10.11
N PHE A 88 -16.43 12.94 9.21
CA PHE A 88 -16.23 11.84 8.27
C PHE A 88 -15.78 10.63 9.09
N ALA A 89 -16.58 9.57 9.06
CA ALA A 89 -16.43 8.40 9.94
C ALA A 89 -15.02 7.77 9.88
N ASP A 90 -14.30 7.98 8.78
CA ASP A 90 -12.97 7.42 8.51
C ASP A 90 -11.87 8.47 8.30
N SER A 91 -12.12 9.76 8.56
CA SER A 91 -11.08 10.79 8.38
C SER A 91 -10.16 10.88 9.59
N LEU A 92 -8.84 10.90 9.34
CA LEU A 92 -7.84 11.13 10.41
C LEU A 92 -7.80 12.59 10.85
N GLU A 93 -7.83 13.52 9.88
CA GLU A 93 -7.80 14.97 10.11
C GLU A 93 -8.65 15.65 9.04
N VAL A 94 -9.37 16.71 9.44
CA VAL A 94 -10.15 17.57 8.55
C VAL A 94 -9.61 18.98 8.71
N PHE A 95 -8.98 19.51 7.67
CA PHE A 95 -8.55 20.90 7.65
C PHE A 95 -9.58 21.74 6.88
N GLU A 96 -10.02 22.83 7.50
CA GLU A 96 -10.82 23.84 6.80
C GLU A 96 -9.86 24.79 6.08
N LEU A 97 -10.03 24.90 4.76
CA LEU A 97 -9.30 25.86 3.95
C LEU A 97 -10.17 27.11 3.71
N PRO A 98 -9.55 28.28 3.48
CA PRO A 98 -10.26 29.45 2.97
C PRO A 98 -11.06 29.10 1.70
N ASN A 99 -12.21 29.76 1.50
CA ASN A 99 -13.11 29.56 0.35
C ASN A 99 -13.87 28.23 0.33
N GLU A 100 -14.36 27.76 1.48
CA GLU A 100 -15.36 26.69 1.51
C GLU A 100 -14.86 25.29 1.07
N TYR A 101 -13.58 24.98 1.29
CA TYR A 101 -13.02 23.64 1.02
C TYR A 101 -12.66 22.93 2.32
N PHE A 102 -12.82 21.60 2.31
CA PHE A 102 -12.25 20.73 3.33
C PHE A 102 -11.24 19.76 2.70
N VAL A 103 -10.17 19.50 3.45
CA VAL A 103 -9.21 18.44 3.16
C VAL A 103 -9.52 17.29 4.11
N ALA A 104 -10.04 16.18 3.58
CA ALA A 104 -10.28 14.97 4.36
C ALA A 104 -9.17 13.95 4.06
N VAL A 105 -8.42 13.55 5.09
CA VAL A 105 -7.45 12.46 4.97
C VAL A 105 -8.20 11.15 5.14
N LYS A 106 -8.40 10.40 4.05
CA LYS A 106 -9.21 9.18 4.07
C LYS A 106 -8.44 8.01 4.65
N GLY A 107 -9.02 7.36 5.66
CA GLY A 107 -8.71 6.00 6.06
C GLY A 107 -7.65 5.88 7.17
N LYS A 108 -7.97 5.05 8.17
CA LYS A 108 -6.99 4.48 9.11
C LYS A 108 -6.01 3.50 8.43
N ASN A 109 -6.31 3.06 7.21
CA ASN A 109 -5.57 2.03 6.50
C ASN A 109 -4.78 2.69 5.36
N PHE A 110 -3.46 2.62 5.45
CA PHE A 110 -2.58 2.99 4.35
C PHE A 110 -2.70 1.95 3.23
N GLU A 111 -2.79 2.42 1.98
CA GLU A 111 -2.81 1.58 0.80
C GLU A 111 -1.38 1.40 0.27
N GLN A 112 -1.06 0.20 -0.23
CA GLN A 112 0.28 -0.12 -0.73
C GLN A 112 0.31 -0.09 -2.25
N PHE A 113 1.21 0.73 -2.80
CA PHE A 113 1.40 0.86 -4.24
C PHE A 113 2.82 0.48 -4.63
N LEU A 114 2.96 -0.26 -5.73
CA LEU A 114 4.26 -0.59 -6.31
C LEU A 114 4.93 0.68 -6.84
N ILE A 115 6.20 0.88 -6.54
CA ILE A 115 7.00 1.96 -7.10
C ILE A 115 7.72 1.45 -8.34
N ASN A 116 7.37 1.99 -9.51
CA ASN A 116 8.01 1.64 -10.78
C ASN A 116 9.54 1.76 -10.66
N THR A 117 10.28 0.83 -11.28
CA THR A 117 11.75 0.88 -11.36
C THR A 117 12.29 2.17 -11.97
N SER A 118 11.53 2.79 -12.88
CA SER A 118 11.85 4.08 -13.49
C SER A 118 11.10 5.26 -12.85
N ALA A 119 10.53 5.10 -11.66
CA ALA A 119 9.75 6.16 -11.04
C ALA A 119 10.62 7.39 -10.76
N ARG A 120 10.14 8.57 -11.14
CA ARG A 120 10.83 9.84 -10.85
C ARG A 120 10.45 10.31 -9.45
N ILE A 121 11.42 10.41 -8.55
CA ILE A 121 11.21 10.87 -7.17
C ILE A 121 11.88 12.23 -7.00
N VAL A 122 11.10 13.24 -6.64
CA VAL A 122 11.57 14.63 -6.47
C VAL A 122 11.32 15.08 -5.04
N MET A 123 12.38 15.53 -4.38
CA MET A 123 12.35 16.06 -3.02
C MET A 123 12.68 17.56 -3.04
N GLN A 124 12.01 18.31 -2.18
CA GLN A 124 12.24 19.74 -2.01
C GLN A 124 13.09 20.04 -0.79
N THR A 125 13.08 19.14 0.20
CA THR A 125 13.73 19.41 1.49
C THR A 125 14.66 18.27 1.96
N PHE A 126 15.19 17.51 1.00
CA PHE A 126 16.08 16.36 1.23
C PHE A 126 17.46 16.76 1.75
N SER A 127 18.17 17.65 1.04
CA SER A 127 19.50 18.09 1.47
C SER A 127 19.63 19.61 1.57
N ARG A 128 20.72 20.06 2.18
CA ARG A 128 21.07 21.48 2.32
C ARG A 128 22.34 21.78 1.53
N ASN A 129 22.47 23.02 1.06
CA ASN A 129 23.71 23.53 0.49
C ASN A 129 24.67 24.06 1.58
N ALA A 130 25.85 24.54 1.18
CA ALA A 130 26.87 25.07 2.10
C ALA A 130 26.40 26.27 2.95
N LEU A 131 25.34 26.95 2.52
CA LEU A 131 24.72 28.08 3.21
C LEU A 131 23.58 27.65 4.15
N GLY A 132 23.30 26.35 4.25
CA GLY A 132 22.21 25.80 5.07
C GLY A 132 20.82 25.86 4.45
N ASN A 133 20.69 26.35 3.20
CA ASN A 133 19.42 26.41 2.47
C ASN A 133 19.06 25.04 1.89
N TYR A 134 17.77 24.70 1.85
CA TYR A 134 17.30 23.50 1.16
C TYR A 134 17.61 23.57 -0.33
N LYS A 135 18.00 22.43 -0.90
CA LYS A 135 18.09 22.27 -2.35
C LYS A 135 16.73 21.82 -2.87
N PHE A 136 16.09 22.68 -3.65
CA PHE A 136 14.79 22.38 -4.23
C PHE A 136 14.90 21.46 -5.44
N ASN A 137 13.89 20.61 -5.63
CA ASN A 137 13.72 19.73 -6.78
C ASN A 137 14.86 18.71 -6.97
N GLU A 138 15.43 18.22 -5.88
CA GLU A 138 16.42 17.15 -5.90
C GLU A 138 15.76 15.85 -6.38
N ILE A 139 16.36 15.23 -7.40
CA ILE A 139 15.92 13.91 -7.86
C ILE A 139 16.70 12.86 -7.07
N ILE A 140 15.97 11.96 -6.42
CA ILE A 140 16.55 10.83 -5.69
C ILE A 140 16.06 9.50 -6.28
N ASP A 141 16.77 8.42 -5.98
CA ASP A 141 16.35 7.06 -6.37
C ASP A 141 15.48 6.39 -5.29
N ARG A 142 14.96 5.18 -5.60
CA ARG A 142 14.11 4.41 -4.69
C ARG A 142 14.84 3.92 -3.44
N ASP A 143 16.14 3.66 -3.55
CA ASP A 143 16.96 3.17 -2.43
C ASP A 143 17.19 4.31 -1.43
N GLN A 144 17.46 5.52 -1.93
CA GLN A 144 17.57 6.75 -1.14
C GLN A 144 16.23 7.07 -0.46
N LEU A 145 15.11 6.97 -1.19
CA LEU A 145 13.79 7.17 -0.62
C LEU A 145 13.50 6.14 0.49
N TYR A 146 13.82 4.87 0.27
CA TYR A 146 13.66 3.83 1.29
C TYR A 146 14.51 4.11 2.53
N LYS A 147 15.79 4.45 2.35
CA LYS A 147 16.69 4.80 3.46
C LYS A 147 16.14 5.98 4.25
N LEU A 148 15.63 7.01 3.58
CA LEU A 148 15.02 8.16 4.22
C LEU A 148 13.87 7.74 5.15
N PHE A 149 12.96 6.91 4.66
CA PHE A 149 11.79 6.42 5.40
C PHE A 149 12.11 5.29 6.41
N ALA A 150 13.33 4.74 6.38
CA ALA A 150 13.82 3.78 7.37
C ALA A 150 14.53 4.44 8.57
N THR A 151 14.87 5.73 8.47
CA THR A 151 15.54 6.47 9.55
C THR A 151 14.53 7.21 10.44
N LYS A 152 15.00 7.82 11.53
CA LYS A 152 14.18 8.71 12.38
C LYS A 152 13.66 9.94 11.63
N GLU A 153 14.26 10.30 10.49
CA GLU A 153 13.80 11.42 9.65
C GLU A 153 12.42 11.17 9.04
N VAL A 154 11.97 9.91 9.00
CA VAL A 154 10.61 9.54 8.56
C VAL A 154 9.52 10.34 9.25
N GLN A 155 9.70 10.70 10.53
CA GLN A 155 8.70 11.46 11.29
C GLN A 155 8.45 12.82 10.64
N ARG A 156 9.50 13.48 10.15
CA ARG A 156 9.40 14.75 9.45
C ARG A 156 8.63 14.61 8.14
N PHE A 157 8.95 13.59 7.33
CA PHE A 157 8.32 13.42 6.02
C PHE A 157 6.90 12.84 6.11
N SER A 158 6.54 12.18 7.22
CA SER A 158 5.20 11.59 7.42
C SER A 158 4.05 12.60 7.49
N GLN A 159 4.40 13.88 7.68
CA GLN A 159 3.49 15.02 7.78
C GLN A 159 3.55 15.93 6.55
N ILE A 160 4.42 15.64 5.58
CA ILE A 160 4.57 16.44 4.36
C ILE A 160 3.72 15.77 3.25
N PRO A 161 2.88 16.53 2.55
CA PRO A 161 2.12 15.98 1.43
C PRO A 161 3.01 15.75 0.21
N PHE A 162 2.69 14.70 -0.53
CA PHE A 162 3.33 14.32 -1.78
C PHE A 162 2.29 14.28 -2.89
N LYS A 163 2.70 14.66 -4.09
CA LYS A 163 1.99 14.38 -5.32
C LYS A 163 2.46 13.02 -5.88
N PHE A 164 1.51 12.14 -6.13
CA PHE A 164 1.72 10.84 -6.74
C PHE A 164 1.13 10.85 -8.15
N ASN A 165 1.87 10.34 -9.13
CA ASN A 165 1.31 10.01 -10.44
C ASN A 165 1.21 8.49 -10.55
N LEU A 166 0.00 7.98 -10.68
CA LEU A 166 -0.31 6.55 -10.74
C LEU A 166 -0.65 6.13 -12.16
N GLN A 167 -0.22 4.94 -12.53
CA GLN A 167 -0.68 4.24 -13.72
C GLN A 167 -1.02 2.82 -13.30
N HIS A 168 -2.32 2.49 -13.30
CA HIS A 168 -2.83 1.17 -12.89
C HIS A 168 -2.28 0.71 -11.53
N ASN A 169 -2.48 1.51 -10.47
CA ASN A 169 -1.97 1.25 -9.11
C ASN A 169 -0.43 1.13 -8.98
N THR A 170 0.32 1.57 -10.00
CA THR A 170 1.79 1.65 -9.95
C THR A 170 2.21 3.11 -9.95
N ILE A 171 3.03 3.49 -8.98
CA ILE A 171 3.59 4.84 -8.85
C ILE A 171 4.64 5.05 -9.94
N GLN A 172 4.39 6.04 -10.79
CA GLN A 172 5.29 6.53 -11.84
C GLN A 172 6.12 7.73 -11.39
N SER A 173 5.61 8.53 -10.45
CA SER A 173 6.38 9.60 -9.83
C SER A 173 5.89 9.95 -8.43
N ILE A 174 6.81 10.41 -7.59
CA ILE A 174 6.57 10.94 -6.25
C ILE A 174 7.22 12.32 -6.20
N GLU A 175 6.47 13.35 -5.85
CA GLU A 175 7.00 14.70 -5.73
C GLU A 175 6.59 15.29 -4.38
N GLU A 176 7.57 15.65 -3.55
CA GLU A 176 7.32 16.41 -2.32
C GLU A 176 6.66 17.75 -2.68
N LYS A 177 5.49 18.02 -2.11
CA LYS A 177 4.76 19.26 -2.33
C LYS A 177 4.56 19.97 -1.01
N TYR A 178 5.12 21.17 -0.90
CA TYR A 178 4.69 22.10 0.13
C TYR A 178 3.30 22.62 -0.24
N ILE A 179 2.27 22.25 0.54
CA ILE A 179 0.97 22.90 0.48
C ILE A 179 1.03 24.02 1.53
N PRO A 180 1.12 25.30 1.11
CA PRO A 180 1.17 26.44 2.04
C PRO A 180 -0.16 26.65 2.78
#